data_AF-A0A7Z9P200-F1
#
_entry.id   AF-A0A7Z9P200-F1
#
_cell.length_a   1.000
_cell.length_b   1.000
_cell.length_c   1.000
_cell.angle_alpha   90.00
_cell.angle_beta   90.00
_cell.angle_gamma   90.00
#
_symmetry.space_group_name_H-M   'P 1'
#
loop_
_entity.id
_entity.type
_entity.pdbx_description
1 polymer ?
#
loop_
_entity_poly.entity_id
_entity_poly.type
_entity_poly.pdbx_seq_one_letter_code
_entity_poly.pdbx_strand_id
1 'polypeptide(L)'
;MPWRFYRYMLTDVLRQFITTGLILVIVIAFGAAIKPLSSGNLISGWDTFRYLILAMIPMLQFAIPFAGAFAVTISLHRMAQDNEFIAMSVSGQSYIRLLAPMAAFGLALTISVVILTQSIIPTFIGKMADAMTTDLPRLMTNSIKQHTPFVQGDLIIWAEDIYLDTNNNDERMALEHVAVAKMSKDGRAKMYLTASAAIIDVQRVDNRTSMYVGTRDATQWTRGEGNAGILRGAREGRLTQAIELQSISKKRLSSLTLRELIKLRTQPEKYPRVENSINRLRSNIKRREFLDSLKEQFDVTNQIECVTVPGGRRFIIQANAFRNGRFIPPITIESIRGTGESSALVPKSANFLVDQLETGEVEAVTLQLKDVIVGFGKVGENVRGELVIPSLKVVDVAIGKIDDSSYTELLASADARDEKDVAKAATALRTSIISMHDNITGRIGQRWAVSMFPLLVILLGSLLAVRYPHVMPLGVYAKVFVPAVVGLLLIFSGGQMVRDGQYFSGFTLMWIGNFGLVVFIIFHWNRLRQT
;
A
#
# COMPACT_ATOMS: atom_id res chain seq x y z
N MET A 1 12.46 33.34 45.15
CA MET A 1 11.33 34.05 44.50
C MET A 1 10.89 33.52 43.12
N PRO A 2 11.76 33.05 42.18
CA PRO A 2 11.31 32.74 40.81
C PRO A 2 10.37 31.53 40.70
N TRP A 3 10.48 30.55 41.60
CA TRP A 3 9.68 29.31 41.52
C TRP A 3 8.17 29.53 41.67
N ARG A 4 7.73 30.43 42.56
CA ARG A 4 6.31 30.72 42.75
C ARG A 4 5.71 31.37 41.50
N PHE A 5 6.45 32.29 40.89
CA PHE A 5 6.05 32.94 39.63
C PHE A 5 5.98 31.95 38.47
N TYR A 6 6.98 31.06 38.33
CA TYR A 6 6.94 30.02 37.29
C TYR A 6 5.75 29.09 37.45
N ARG A 7 5.44 28.68 38.68
CA ARG A 7 4.27 27.84 38.96
C ARG A 7 2.97 28.58 38.63
N TYR A 8 2.86 29.86 38.98
CA TYR A 8 1.72 30.70 38.62
C TYR A 8 1.52 30.77 37.09
N MET A 9 2.57 31.17 36.36
CA MET A 9 2.55 31.22 34.89
C MET A 9 2.15 29.87 34.27
N LEU A 10 2.82 28.80 34.69
CA LEU A 10 2.63 27.49 34.09
C LEU A 10 1.24 26.94 34.39
N THR A 11 0.65 27.24 35.55
CA THR A 11 -0.72 26.81 35.88
C THR A 11 -1.74 27.47 34.97
N ASP A 12 -1.59 28.78 34.72
CA ASP A 12 -2.50 29.53 33.84
C ASP A 12 -2.37 29.05 32.39
N VAL A 13 -1.13 28.91 31.90
CA VAL A 13 -0.84 28.38 30.56
C VAL A 13 -1.36 26.95 30.40
N LEU A 14 -1.13 26.07 31.38
CA LEU A 14 -1.53 24.67 31.30
C LEU A 14 -3.05 24.53 31.28
N ARG A 15 -3.78 25.31 32.07
CA ARG A 15 -5.24 25.34 32.05
C ARG A 15 -5.76 25.74 30.66
N GLN A 16 -5.23 26.83 30.11
CA GLN A 16 -5.64 27.31 28.79
C GLN A 16 -5.26 26.33 27.67
N PHE A 17 -4.10 25.68 27.79
CA PHE A 17 -3.62 24.67 26.86
C PHE A 17 -4.54 23.45 26.81
N ILE A 18 -4.95 22.91 27.97
CA ILE A 18 -5.81 21.73 28.04
C ILE A 18 -7.19 22.04 27.43
N THR A 19 -7.80 23.17 27.78
CA THR A 19 -9.12 23.56 27.25
C THR A 19 -9.07 23.76 25.74
N THR A 20 -8.11 24.53 25.25
CA THR A 20 -7.97 24.81 23.81
C THR A 20 -7.60 23.54 23.03
N GLY A 21 -6.70 22.73 23.59
CA GLY A 21 -6.26 21.47 23.01
C GLY A 21 -7.41 20.49 22.83
N LEU A 22 -8.26 20.34 23.86
CA LEU A 22 -9.44 19.45 23.78
C LEU A 22 -10.39 19.89 22.66
N ILE A 23 -10.73 21.17 22.60
CA ILE A 23 -11.62 21.72 21.56
C ILE A 23 -11.02 21.48 20.18
N LEU A 24 -9.74 21.81 20.00
CA LEU A 24 -9.08 21.74 18.70
C LEU A 24 -8.93 20.28 18.21
N VAL A 25 -8.58 19.34 19.09
CA VAL A 25 -8.51 17.91 18.74
C VAL A 25 -9.85 17.40 18.25
N ILE A 26 -10.95 17.74 18.94
CA ILE A 26 -12.30 17.30 18.56
C ILE A 26 -12.63 17.83 17.17
N VAL A 27 -12.48 19.15 16.94
CA VAL A 27 -12.81 19.78 15.65
C VAL A 27 -11.99 19.19 14.51
N ILE A 28 -10.68 19.01 14.69
CA ILE A 28 -9.82 18.44 13.64
C ILE A 28 -10.15 16.96 13.40
N ALA A 29 -10.42 16.18 14.44
CA ALA A 29 -10.79 14.77 14.31
C ALA A 29 -12.08 14.58 13.50
N PHE A 30 -13.08 15.45 13.71
CA PHE A 30 -14.28 15.48 12.87
C PHE A 30 -13.94 15.77 11.42
N GLY A 31 -13.08 16.77 11.15
CA GLY A 31 -12.63 17.07 9.79
C GLY A 31 -11.95 15.88 9.10
N ALA A 32 -11.12 15.13 9.82
CA ALA A 32 -10.47 13.93 9.31
C ALA A 32 -11.45 12.76 9.05
N ALA A 33 -12.57 12.70 9.79
CA ALA A 33 -13.60 11.67 9.63
C ALA A 33 -14.51 11.92 8.42
N ILE A 34 -14.59 13.15 7.89
CA ILE A 34 -15.47 13.49 6.74
C ILE A 34 -15.24 12.57 5.55
N LYS A 35 -13.98 12.38 5.13
CA LYS A 35 -13.66 11.57 3.93
C LYS A 35 -14.09 10.09 4.09
N PRO A 36 -13.71 9.37 5.17
CA PRO A 36 -14.24 8.05 5.45
C PRO A 36 -15.77 7.97 5.48
N LEU A 37 -16.43 8.92 6.12
CA LEU A 37 -17.90 8.94 6.25
C LEU A 37 -18.60 9.20 4.91
N SER A 38 -18.04 10.09 4.08
CA SER A 38 -18.57 10.37 2.74
C SER A 38 -18.41 9.20 1.76
N SER A 39 -17.46 8.29 2.02
CA SER A 39 -17.12 7.19 1.11
C SER A 39 -18.01 5.96 1.25
N GLY A 40 -19.05 5.99 2.09
CA GLY A 40 -19.96 4.84 2.34
C GLY A 40 -19.31 3.65 3.05
N ASN A 41 -18.01 3.74 3.38
CA ASN A 41 -17.23 2.66 4.00
C ASN A 41 -17.48 2.50 5.51
N LEU A 42 -18.16 3.43 6.17
CA LEU A 42 -18.49 3.39 7.60
C LEU A 42 -20.01 3.52 7.74
N ILE A 43 -20.68 2.39 7.93
CA ILE A 43 -22.15 2.29 7.79
C ILE A 43 -22.86 2.37 9.16
N SER A 44 -22.19 2.00 10.26
CA SER A 44 -22.74 2.08 11.61
C SER A 44 -22.30 3.33 12.36
N GLY A 45 -23.23 3.93 13.12
CA GLY A 45 -22.92 5.06 14.01
C GLY A 45 -21.89 4.72 15.09
N TRP A 46 -21.85 3.45 15.53
CA TRP A 46 -20.85 2.99 16.51
C TRP A 46 -19.44 2.87 15.92
N ASP A 47 -19.34 2.37 14.69
CA ASP A 47 -18.04 2.25 14.00
C ASP A 47 -17.49 3.64 13.65
N THR A 48 -18.37 4.57 13.29
CA THR A 48 -18.04 5.99 13.12
C THR A 48 -17.49 6.60 14.41
N PHE A 49 -18.17 6.37 15.53
CA PHE A 49 -17.73 6.88 16.83
C PHE A 49 -16.38 6.29 17.26
N ARG A 50 -16.21 4.97 17.09
CA ARG A 50 -14.94 4.29 17.36
C ARG A 50 -13.82 4.83 16.47
N TYR A 51 -14.08 5.05 15.19
CA TYR A 51 -13.13 5.65 14.26
C TYR A 51 -12.75 7.07 14.70
N LEU A 52 -13.73 7.89 15.10
CA LEU A 52 -13.50 9.25 15.58
C LEU A 52 -12.59 9.27 16.82
N ILE A 53 -12.83 8.39 17.78
CA ILE A 53 -11.97 8.25 18.97
C ILE A 53 -10.54 7.86 18.58
N LEU A 54 -10.39 6.90 17.67
CA LEU A 54 -9.07 6.49 17.18
C LEU A 54 -8.37 7.63 16.41
N ALA A 55 -9.13 8.46 15.69
CA ALA A 55 -8.62 9.59 14.92
C ALA A 55 -8.14 10.76 15.81
N MET A 56 -8.71 10.97 17.00
CA MET A 56 -8.27 12.05 17.91
C MET A 56 -6.77 11.99 18.22
N ILE A 57 -6.20 10.80 18.34
CA ILE A 57 -4.79 10.62 18.73
C ILE A 57 -3.82 11.08 17.63
N PRO A 58 -3.94 10.64 16.36
CA PRO A 58 -3.22 11.24 15.25
C PRO A 58 -3.39 12.77 15.12
N MET A 59 -4.55 13.32 15.51
CA MET A 59 -4.81 14.76 15.39
C MET A 59 -4.13 15.60 16.49
N LEU A 60 -3.72 15.00 17.61
CA LEU A 60 -2.98 15.70 18.66
C LEU A 60 -1.68 16.34 18.14
N GLN A 61 -0.99 15.74 17.16
CA GLN A 61 0.23 16.34 16.60
C GLN A 61 -0.03 17.71 15.95
N PHE A 62 -1.25 17.97 15.50
CA PHE A 62 -1.68 19.25 14.95
C PHE A 62 -2.20 20.17 16.04
N ALA A 63 -3.01 19.64 16.97
CA ALA A 63 -3.63 20.46 18.00
C ALA A 63 -2.63 21.00 19.03
N ILE A 64 -1.66 20.18 19.46
CA ILE A 64 -0.68 20.54 20.51
C ILE A 64 0.08 21.85 20.21
N PRO A 65 0.72 22.04 19.04
CA PRO A 65 1.48 23.27 18.78
C PRO A 65 0.60 24.52 18.75
N PHE A 66 -0.60 24.45 18.15
CA PHE A 66 -1.49 25.61 18.08
C PHE A 66 -2.17 25.93 19.42
N ALA A 67 -2.61 24.91 20.16
CA ALA A 67 -3.15 25.09 21.51
C ALA A 67 -2.09 25.64 22.47
N GLY A 68 -0.85 25.14 22.38
CA GLY A 68 0.27 25.62 23.19
C GLY A 68 0.62 27.06 22.88
N ALA A 69 0.69 27.41 21.58
CA ALA A 69 0.92 28.76 21.13
C ALA A 69 -0.17 29.73 21.60
N PHE A 70 -1.44 29.35 21.47
CA PHE A 70 -2.57 30.14 21.90
C PHE A 70 -2.56 30.38 23.41
N ALA A 71 -2.36 29.31 24.18
CA ALA A 71 -2.32 29.36 25.64
C ALA A 71 -1.21 30.28 26.15
N VAL A 72 0.01 30.09 25.64
CA VAL A 72 1.16 30.92 26.01
C VAL A 72 0.94 32.37 25.58
N THR A 73 0.45 32.59 24.35
CA THR A 73 0.27 33.96 23.85
C THR A 73 -0.74 34.73 24.71
N ILE A 74 -1.90 34.14 25.02
CA ILE A 74 -2.93 34.84 25.79
C ILE A 74 -2.52 35.04 27.24
N SER A 75 -2.01 34.00 27.91
CA SER A 75 -1.61 34.11 29.31
C SER A 75 -0.50 35.13 29.50
N LEU A 76 0.55 35.07 28.67
CA LEU A 76 1.66 36.03 28.78
C LEU A 76 1.25 37.43 28.36
N HIS A 77 0.35 37.55 27.38
CA HIS A 77 -0.13 38.85 26.95
C HIS A 77 -0.94 39.55 28.04
N ARG A 78 -1.81 38.81 28.76
CA ARG A 78 -2.52 39.34 29.94
C ARG A 78 -1.54 39.82 31.00
N MET A 79 -0.55 39.00 31.36
CA MET A 79 0.48 39.36 32.34
C MET A 79 1.34 40.55 31.89
N ALA A 80 1.59 40.70 30.59
CA ALA A 80 2.32 41.84 30.03
C ALA A 80 1.47 43.13 30.06
N GLN A 81 0.17 43.03 29.83
CA GLN A 81 -0.78 44.15 29.97
C GLN A 81 -0.92 44.61 31.43
N ASP A 82 -0.91 43.67 32.37
CA ASP A 82 -0.95 43.94 33.82
C ASP A 82 0.42 44.40 34.37
N ASN A 83 1.39 44.70 33.48
CA ASN A 83 2.75 45.15 33.79
C ASN A 83 3.56 44.20 34.70
N GLU A 84 3.15 42.93 34.86
CA GLU A 84 3.85 41.97 35.72
C GLU A 84 5.27 41.69 35.21
N PHE A 85 5.44 41.59 33.88
CA PHE A 85 6.75 41.40 33.26
C PHE A 85 7.68 42.60 33.46
N ILE A 86 7.14 43.82 33.40
CA ILE A 86 7.91 45.05 33.61
C ILE A 86 8.34 45.14 35.08
N ALA A 87 7.43 44.92 36.02
CA ALA A 87 7.73 44.93 37.45
C ALA A 87 8.84 43.93 37.82
N MET A 88 8.81 42.74 37.22
CA MET A 88 9.83 41.71 37.44
C MET A 88 11.18 42.07 36.79
N SER A 89 11.16 42.71 35.61
CA SER A 89 12.38 43.16 34.93
C SER A 89 13.11 44.27 35.72
N VAL A 90 12.37 45.23 36.28
CA VAL A 90 12.90 46.30 37.14
C VAL A 90 13.48 45.73 38.45
N SER A 91 12.96 44.59 38.91
CA SER A 91 13.49 43.84 40.06
C SER A 91 14.76 43.03 39.74
N GLY A 92 15.41 43.28 38.59
CA GLY A 92 16.68 42.68 38.19
C GLY A 92 16.57 41.29 37.54
N GLN A 93 15.37 40.83 37.16
CA GLN A 93 15.21 39.55 36.45
C GLN A 93 15.32 39.76 34.94
N SER A 94 16.20 39.00 34.29
CA SER A 94 16.32 39.03 32.84
C SER A 94 15.13 38.37 32.13
N TYR A 95 14.79 38.84 30.93
CA TYR A 95 13.76 38.23 30.08
C TYR A 95 14.04 36.76 29.75
N ILE A 96 15.30 36.35 29.67
CA ILE A 96 15.70 34.94 29.47
C ILE A 96 15.17 34.08 30.63
N ARG A 97 15.35 34.56 31.86
CA ARG A 97 14.91 33.85 33.06
C ARG A 97 13.38 33.87 33.17
N LEU A 98 12.74 34.99 32.83
CA LEU A 98 11.27 35.10 32.82
C LEU A 98 10.60 34.18 31.79
N LEU A 99 11.21 33.97 30.63
CA LEU A 99 10.68 33.11 29.56
C LEU A 99 11.17 31.64 29.63
N ALA A 100 12.13 31.32 30.49
CA ALA A 100 12.61 29.97 30.73
C ALA A 100 11.50 28.92 30.99
N PRO A 101 10.46 29.18 31.82
CA PRO A 101 9.38 28.20 31.99
C PRO A 101 8.61 27.92 30.69
N MET A 102 8.51 28.89 29.76
CA MET A 102 7.85 28.67 28.46
C MET A 102 8.73 27.85 27.51
N ALA A 103 10.05 28.06 27.54
CA ALA A 103 10.99 27.21 26.82
C ALA A 103 10.94 25.76 27.32
N ALA A 104 10.90 25.56 28.65
CA ALA A 104 10.75 24.24 29.26
C ALA A 104 9.40 23.59 28.89
N PHE A 105 8.30 24.36 28.88
CA PHE A 105 7.00 23.89 28.43
C PHE A 105 7.01 23.49 26.95
N GLY A 106 7.60 24.31 26.07
CA GLY A 106 7.76 23.99 24.65
C GLY A 106 8.62 22.75 24.41
N LEU A 107 9.67 22.56 25.19
CA LEU A 107 10.50 21.35 25.15
C LEU A 107 9.69 20.11 25.60
N ALA A 108 8.90 20.23 26.67
CA ALA A 108 8.04 19.15 27.14
C ALA A 108 7.00 18.74 26.08
N LEU A 109 6.35 19.72 25.41
CA LEU A 109 5.43 19.44 24.31
C LEU A 109 6.15 18.84 23.10
N THR A 110 7.37 19.28 22.79
CA THR A 110 8.21 18.70 21.73
C THR A 110 8.48 17.23 22.03
N ILE A 111 8.90 16.89 23.25
CA ILE A 111 9.11 15.49 23.68
C ILE A 111 7.82 14.69 23.56
N SER A 112 6.69 15.26 24.00
CA SER A 112 5.38 14.62 23.84
C SER A 112 5.08 14.33 22.37
N VAL A 113 5.23 15.33 21.48
CA VAL A 113 4.98 15.15 20.05
C VAL A 113 5.98 14.15 19.42
N VAL A 114 7.25 14.09 19.85
CA VAL A 114 8.19 13.02 19.44
C VAL A 114 7.62 11.64 19.81
N ILE A 115 7.18 11.45 21.05
CA ILE A 115 6.60 10.16 21.48
C ILE A 115 5.34 9.82 20.66
N LEU A 116 4.49 10.82 20.41
CA LEU A 116 3.30 10.66 19.60
C LEU A 116 3.66 10.25 18.16
N THR A 117 4.48 11.02 17.46
CA THR A 117 4.76 10.82 16.03
C THR A 117 5.57 9.57 15.75
N GLN A 118 6.48 9.19 16.66
CA GLN A 118 7.38 8.06 16.45
C GLN A 118 6.80 6.71 16.86
N SER A 119 5.85 6.68 17.83
CA SER A 119 5.37 5.44 18.44
C SER A 119 3.84 5.32 18.51
N ILE A 120 3.14 6.33 19.05
CA ILE A 120 1.71 6.22 19.35
C ILE A 120 0.88 6.35 18.07
N ILE A 121 1.05 7.45 17.32
CA ILE A 121 0.27 7.76 16.11
C ILE A 121 0.33 6.63 15.07
N PRO A 122 1.49 6.03 14.74
CA PRO A 122 1.54 4.93 13.77
C PRO A 122 0.67 3.74 14.20
N THR A 123 0.73 3.37 15.48
CA THR A 123 -0.09 2.28 16.04
C THR A 123 -1.58 2.56 15.89
N PHE A 124 -2.02 3.79 16.14
CA PHE A 124 -3.44 4.17 15.98
C PHE A 124 -3.86 4.25 14.51
N ILE A 125 -2.99 4.71 13.61
CA ILE A 125 -3.24 4.64 12.16
C ILE A 125 -3.41 3.19 11.69
N GLY A 126 -2.62 2.25 12.24
CA GLY A 126 -2.78 0.82 12.01
C GLY A 126 -4.15 0.33 12.46
N LYS A 127 -4.52 0.60 13.72
CA LYS A 127 -5.85 0.25 14.27
C LYS A 127 -7.00 0.84 13.45
N MET A 128 -6.87 2.07 12.95
CA MET A 128 -7.85 2.69 12.05
C MET A 128 -7.94 1.96 10.71
N ALA A 129 -6.81 1.52 10.14
CA ALA A 129 -6.81 0.74 8.91
C ALA A 129 -7.44 -0.65 9.11
N ASP A 130 -7.17 -1.32 10.24
CA ASP A 130 -7.80 -2.60 10.59
C ASP A 130 -9.31 -2.46 10.81
N ALA A 131 -9.75 -1.39 11.47
CA ALA A 131 -11.18 -1.10 11.62
C ALA A 131 -11.87 -1.00 10.26
N MET A 132 -11.24 -0.38 9.26
CA MET A 132 -11.81 -0.28 7.91
C MET A 132 -11.78 -1.59 7.12
N THR A 133 -10.85 -2.52 7.39
CA THR A 133 -10.77 -3.81 6.66
C THR A 133 -11.63 -4.90 7.29
N THR A 134 -11.87 -4.83 8.59
CA THR A 134 -12.67 -5.83 9.32
C THR A 134 -14.13 -5.85 8.85
N ASP A 135 -14.59 -4.76 8.25
CA ASP A 135 -15.96 -4.62 7.74
C ASP A 135 -16.11 -5.02 6.26
N LEU A 136 -15.10 -5.55 5.57
CA LEU A 136 -15.24 -5.93 4.15
C LEU A 136 -16.42 -6.88 3.87
N PRO A 137 -16.67 -7.95 4.66
CA PRO A 137 -17.86 -8.80 4.49
C PRO A 137 -19.17 -8.01 4.66
N ARG A 138 -19.20 -7.05 5.59
CA ARG A 138 -20.36 -6.17 5.81
C ARG A 138 -20.55 -5.16 4.68
N LEU A 139 -19.47 -4.60 4.14
CA LEU A 139 -19.50 -3.72 2.98
C LEU A 139 -20.01 -4.46 1.74
N MET A 140 -19.54 -5.70 1.52
CA MET A 140 -20.06 -6.58 0.47
C MET A 140 -21.55 -6.87 0.67
N THR A 141 -21.93 -7.31 1.87
CA THR A 141 -23.34 -7.60 2.21
C THR A 141 -24.24 -6.41 1.95
N ASN A 142 -23.84 -5.23 2.41
CA ASN A 142 -24.66 -4.02 2.26
C ASN A 142 -24.73 -3.56 0.80
N SER A 143 -23.62 -3.63 0.06
CA SER A 143 -23.61 -3.27 -1.37
C SER A 143 -24.58 -4.16 -2.17
N ILE A 144 -24.52 -5.47 -1.92
CA ILE A 144 -25.35 -6.47 -2.59
C ILE A 144 -26.82 -6.31 -2.19
N LYS A 145 -27.13 -6.14 -0.90
CA LYS A 145 -28.51 -5.85 -0.44
C LYS A 145 -29.07 -4.55 -1.06
N GLN A 146 -28.21 -3.57 -1.32
CA GLN A 146 -28.58 -2.32 -2.01
C GLN A 146 -28.63 -2.46 -3.53
N HIS A 147 -28.45 -3.67 -4.08
CA HIS A 147 -28.40 -3.94 -5.52
C HIS A 147 -27.31 -3.14 -6.25
N THR A 148 -26.25 -2.78 -5.53
CA THR A 148 -25.09 -2.06 -6.06
C THR A 148 -23.90 -3.01 -6.18
N PRO A 149 -23.09 -2.92 -7.26
CA PRO A 149 -21.91 -3.74 -7.39
C PRO A 149 -20.87 -3.34 -6.33
N PHE A 150 -20.33 -4.33 -5.65
CA PHE A 150 -19.18 -4.16 -4.76
C PHE A 150 -17.90 -3.99 -5.59
N VAL A 151 -17.22 -2.86 -5.43
CA VAL A 151 -16.02 -2.53 -6.21
C VAL A 151 -14.80 -2.46 -5.29
N GLN A 152 -13.79 -3.29 -5.56
CA GLN A 152 -12.53 -3.28 -4.84
C GLN A 152 -11.33 -3.42 -5.79
N GLY A 153 -10.58 -2.34 -5.96
CA GLY A 153 -9.41 -2.33 -6.85
C GLY A 153 -9.81 -2.52 -8.32
N ASP A 154 -9.32 -3.60 -8.94
CA ASP A 154 -9.71 -4.00 -10.29
C ASP A 154 -10.84 -5.04 -10.31
N LEU A 155 -11.36 -5.45 -9.15
CA LEU A 155 -12.41 -6.45 -9.03
C LEU A 155 -13.77 -5.79 -8.80
N ILE A 156 -14.78 -6.24 -9.53
CA ILE A 156 -16.18 -5.83 -9.40
C ILE A 156 -16.98 -7.09 -9.15
N ILE A 157 -17.77 -7.11 -8.09
CA ILE A 157 -18.62 -8.23 -7.69
C ILE A 157 -20.07 -7.73 -7.62
N TRP A 158 -20.96 -8.41 -8.31
CA TRP A 158 -22.40 -8.22 -8.24
C TRP A 158 -23.06 -9.56 -7.93
N ALA A 159 -24.12 -9.54 -7.17
CA ALA A 159 -24.97 -10.69 -6.88
C ALA A 159 -26.40 -10.19 -6.72
N GLU A 160 -27.36 -11.05 -6.97
CA GLU A 160 -28.79 -10.73 -6.78
C GLU A 160 -29.12 -10.71 -5.30
N ASP A 161 -28.75 -11.77 -4.59
CA ASP A 161 -29.01 -11.92 -3.16
C ASP A 161 -27.78 -12.44 -2.39
N ILE A 162 -27.79 -12.18 -1.09
CA ILE A 162 -26.77 -12.66 -0.14
C ILE A 162 -27.40 -13.20 1.13
N TYR A 163 -27.04 -14.43 1.48
CA TYR A 163 -27.44 -15.12 2.70
C TYR A 163 -26.23 -15.27 3.62
N LEU A 164 -26.36 -14.80 4.85
CA LEU A 164 -25.32 -14.90 5.88
C LEU A 164 -25.59 -16.11 6.76
N ASP A 165 -24.54 -16.88 7.06
CA ASP A 165 -24.62 -17.93 8.08
C ASP A 165 -24.46 -17.31 9.48
N THR A 166 -25.58 -17.06 10.13
CA THR A 166 -25.63 -16.46 11.48
C THR A 166 -25.02 -17.34 12.57
N ASN A 167 -24.82 -18.65 12.31
CA ASN A 167 -24.21 -19.55 13.29
C ASN A 167 -22.67 -19.44 13.32
N ASN A 168 -22.05 -18.89 12.27
CA ASN A 168 -20.60 -18.77 12.14
C ASN A 168 -20.14 -17.31 12.01
N ASN A 169 -20.69 -16.43 12.86
CA ASN A 169 -20.20 -15.05 13.05
C ASN A 169 -20.12 -14.20 11.75
N ASP A 170 -21.03 -14.44 10.79
CA ASP A 170 -21.06 -13.84 9.44
C ASP A 170 -19.80 -14.12 8.58
N GLU A 171 -19.02 -15.15 8.92
CA GLU A 171 -17.79 -15.50 8.19
C GLU A 171 -18.08 -16.31 6.93
N ARG A 172 -19.26 -16.95 6.83
CA ARG A 172 -19.70 -17.68 5.65
C ARG A 172 -20.91 -17.01 5.01
N MET A 173 -20.80 -16.74 3.71
CA MET A 173 -21.79 -16.04 2.92
C MET A 173 -22.13 -16.88 1.69
N ALA A 174 -23.41 -17.03 1.38
CA ALA A 174 -23.89 -17.59 0.13
C ALA A 174 -24.47 -16.47 -0.74
N LEU A 175 -24.02 -16.41 -1.98
CA LEU A 175 -24.41 -15.42 -2.97
C LEU A 175 -25.19 -16.11 -4.08
N GLU A 176 -26.26 -15.47 -4.54
CA GLU A 176 -27.09 -15.97 -5.64
C GLU A 176 -26.87 -15.13 -6.91
N HIS A 177 -26.88 -15.79 -8.07
CA HIS A 177 -26.69 -15.19 -9.40
C HIS A 177 -25.53 -14.19 -9.45
N VAL A 178 -24.31 -14.71 -9.24
CA VAL A 178 -23.12 -13.90 -9.07
C VAL A 178 -22.50 -13.55 -10.41
N ALA A 179 -22.13 -12.28 -10.59
CA ALA A 179 -21.30 -11.80 -11.68
C ALA A 179 -20.05 -11.10 -11.12
N VAL A 180 -18.88 -11.53 -11.56
CA VAL A 180 -17.58 -10.99 -11.18
C VAL A 180 -16.86 -10.50 -12.43
N ALA A 181 -16.29 -9.31 -12.38
CA ALA A 181 -15.47 -8.76 -13.45
C ALA A 181 -14.12 -8.30 -12.91
N LYS A 182 -13.05 -8.59 -13.65
CA LYS A 182 -11.71 -8.04 -13.38
C LYS A 182 -11.30 -7.06 -14.48
N MET A 183 -11.04 -5.81 -14.12
CA MET A 183 -10.78 -4.71 -15.06
C MET A 183 -9.28 -4.51 -15.31
N SER A 184 -8.91 -4.13 -16.54
CA SER A 184 -7.58 -3.61 -16.86
C SER A 184 -7.47 -2.15 -16.45
N LYS A 185 -6.24 -1.63 -16.35
CA LYS A 185 -5.97 -0.19 -16.15
C LYS A 185 -6.58 0.69 -17.25
N ASP A 186 -6.81 0.13 -18.43
CA ASP A 186 -7.37 0.82 -19.60
C ASP A 186 -8.92 0.85 -19.59
N GLY A 187 -9.55 0.48 -18.47
CA GLY A 187 -11.01 0.47 -18.31
C GLY A 187 -11.72 -0.70 -18.99
N ARG A 188 -10.98 -1.66 -19.56
CA ARG A 188 -11.54 -2.83 -20.27
C ARG A 188 -11.45 -4.09 -19.41
N ALA A 189 -12.48 -4.92 -19.38
CA ALA A 189 -12.46 -6.18 -18.62
C ALA A 189 -11.46 -7.21 -19.16
N LYS A 190 -10.59 -7.70 -18.29
CA LYS A 190 -9.68 -8.84 -18.54
C LYS A 190 -10.37 -10.18 -18.30
N MET A 191 -11.36 -10.22 -17.41
CA MET A 191 -12.09 -11.43 -17.07
C MET A 191 -13.52 -11.10 -16.66
N TYR A 192 -14.46 -11.95 -17.06
CA TYR A 192 -15.83 -12.03 -16.54
C TYR A 192 -16.05 -13.44 -16.00
N LEU A 193 -16.73 -13.57 -14.88
CA LEU A 193 -17.15 -14.84 -14.31
C LEU A 193 -18.60 -14.70 -13.87
N THR A 194 -19.46 -15.61 -14.28
CA THR A 194 -20.86 -15.69 -13.84
C THR A 194 -21.12 -17.05 -13.21
N ALA A 195 -21.85 -17.12 -12.11
CA ALA A 195 -22.18 -18.37 -11.43
C ALA A 195 -23.63 -18.34 -10.91
N SER A 196 -24.31 -19.49 -10.88
CA SER A 196 -25.66 -19.58 -10.32
C SER A 196 -25.66 -19.36 -8.81
N ALA A 197 -24.62 -19.86 -8.13
CA ALA A 197 -24.38 -19.62 -6.73
C ALA A 197 -22.88 -19.53 -6.43
N ALA A 198 -22.51 -18.72 -5.44
CA ALA A 198 -21.17 -18.72 -4.88
C ALA A 198 -21.21 -18.78 -3.35
N ILE A 199 -20.29 -19.54 -2.76
CA ILE A 199 -20.10 -19.59 -1.31
C ILE A 199 -18.76 -18.92 -1.04
N ILE A 200 -18.78 -17.89 -0.21
CA ILE A 200 -17.61 -17.20 0.29
C ILE A 200 -17.42 -17.58 1.75
N ASP A 201 -16.25 -18.11 2.09
CA ASP A 201 -15.85 -18.41 3.45
C ASP A 201 -14.64 -17.54 3.81
N VAL A 202 -14.82 -16.64 4.78
CA VAL A 202 -13.84 -15.64 5.21
C VAL A 202 -13.24 -16.10 6.53
N GLN A 203 -12.09 -16.77 6.46
CA GLN A 203 -11.38 -17.24 7.64
C GLN A 203 -10.41 -16.17 8.15
N ARG A 204 -10.39 -15.98 9.46
CA ARG A 204 -9.50 -15.02 10.14
C ARG A 204 -8.55 -15.77 11.05
N VAL A 205 -7.30 -15.93 10.63
CA VAL A 205 -6.25 -16.61 11.40
C VAL A 205 -5.04 -15.68 11.50
N ASP A 206 -4.54 -15.42 12.71
CA ASP A 206 -3.31 -14.64 12.97
C ASP A 206 -3.22 -13.28 12.25
N ASN A 207 -4.32 -12.51 12.25
CA ASN A 207 -4.41 -11.19 11.60
C ASN A 207 -4.24 -11.25 10.06
N ARG A 208 -4.48 -12.43 9.47
CA ARG A 208 -4.69 -12.64 8.04
C ARG A 208 -6.15 -12.98 7.81
N THR A 209 -6.75 -12.34 6.82
CA THR A 209 -8.10 -12.64 6.37
C THR A 209 -7.98 -13.38 5.05
N SER A 210 -8.42 -14.62 5.01
CA SER A 210 -8.36 -15.48 3.84
C SER A 210 -9.77 -15.74 3.35
N MET A 211 -10.04 -15.47 2.08
CA MET A 211 -11.34 -15.65 1.46
C MET A 211 -11.28 -16.87 0.54
N TYR A 212 -12.01 -17.92 0.90
CA TYR A 212 -12.25 -19.07 0.05
C TYR A 212 -13.52 -18.84 -0.75
N VAL A 213 -13.45 -19.08 -2.05
CA VAL A 213 -14.61 -18.95 -2.93
C VAL A 213 -14.90 -20.30 -3.57
N GLY A 214 -16.10 -20.80 -3.33
CA GLY A 214 -16.73 -21.89 -4.06
C GLY A 214 -17.79 -21.32 -5.00
N THR A 215 -17.96 -21.92 -6.16
CA THR A 215 -18.90 -21.51 -7.20
C THR A 215 -19.60 -22.74 -7.76
N ARG A 216 -20.85 -22.55 -8.19
CA ARG A 216 -21.67 -23.56 -8.85
C ARG A 216 -22.12 -23.04 -10.21
N ASP A 217 -22.09 -23.92 -11.20
CA ASP A 217 -22.42 -23.64 -12.60
C ASP A 217 -21.74 -22.36 -13.12
N ALA A 218 -20.43 -22.28 -12.87
CA ALA A 218 -19.64 -21.10 -13.19
C ALA A 218 -19.21 -21.11 -14.66
N THR A 219 -19.37 -19.98 -15.33
CA THR A 219 -18.81 -19.70 -16.65
C THR A 219 -17.87 -18.50 -16.55
N GLN A 220 -16.63 -18.70 -16.93
CA GLN A 220 -15.59 -17.68 -16.93
C GLN A 220 -15.14 -17.39 -18.37
N TRP A 221 -15.14 -16.12 -18.74
CA TRP A 221 -14.48 -15.60 -19.92
C TRP A 221 -13.20 -14.88 -19.53
N THR A 222 -12.08 -15.19 -20.18
CA THR A 222 -10.81 -14.50 -19.99
C THR A 222 -10.29 -13.98 -21.32
N ARG A 223 -9.82 -12.74 -21.36
CA ARG A 223 -9.30 -12.13 -22.59
C ARG A 223 -7.97 -12.77 -23.01
N GLY A 224 -7.91 -13.29 -24.24
CA GLY A 224 -6.68 -13.80 -24.88
C GLY A 224 -5.99 -12.75 -25.78
N GLU A 225 -4.85 -13.14 -26.37
CA GLU A 225 -4.15 -12.31 -27.35
C GLU A 225 -4.98 -12.18 -28.65
N GLY A 226 -5.31 -10.94 -29.04
CA GLY A 226 -6.08 -10.65 -30.25
C GLY A 226 -7.59 -10.46 -30.06
N ASN A 227 -8.05 -10.14 -28.85
CA ASN A 227 -9.48 -9.95 -28.50
C ASN A 227 -10.36 -11.22 -28.58
N ALA A 228 -9.86 -12.33 -29.10
CA ALA A 228 -10.45 -13.65 -28.89
C ALA A 228 -10.25 -14.04 -27.42
N GLY A 229 -11.34 -14.29 -26.69
CA GLY A 229 -11.29 -14.71 -25.30
C GLY A 229 -11.54 -16.20 -25.14
N ILE A 230 -11.02 -16.77 -24.06
CA ILE A 230 -11.19 -18.18 -23.70
C ILE A 230 -12.39 -18.28 -22.77
N LEU A 231 -13.37 -19.11 -23.14
CA LEU A 231 -14.49 -19.48 -22.29
C LEU A 231 -14.17 -20.80 -21.55
N ARG A 232 -14.40 -20.81 -20.25
CA ARG A 232 -14.25 -21.98 -19.38
C ARG A 232 -15.52 -22.14 -18.56
N GLY A 233 -16.14 -23.31 -18.62
CA GLY A 233 -17.30 -23.65 -17.79
C GLY A 233 -16.95 -24.75 -16.79
N ALA A 234 -17.45 -24.64 -15.57
CA ALA A 234 -17.32 -25.66 -14.54
C ALA A 234 -18.62 -25.79 -13.74
N ARG A 235 -19.12 -27.02 -13.61
CA ARG A 235 -20.33 -27.31 -12.82
C ARG A 235 -20.13 -27.00 -11.33
N GLU A 236 -18.93 -27.28 -10.83
CA GLU A 236 -18.46 -26.85 -9.52
C GLU A 236 -17.03 -26.34 -9.66
N GLY A 237 -16.76 -25.18 -9.07
CA GLY A 237 -15.44 -24.58 -9.07
C GLY A 237 -15.10 -24.10 -7.68
N ARG A 238 -13.97 -24.57 -7.13
CA ARG A 238 -13.39 -24.00 -5.90
C ARG A 238 -12.06 -23.39 -6.25
N LEU A 239 -11.79 -22.20 -5.73
CA LEU A 239 -10.42 -21.69 -5.75
C LEU A 239 -9.58 -22.66 -4.91
N THR A 240 -8.55 -23.25 -5.53
CA THR A 240 -7.59 -24.14 -4.88
C THR A 240 -6.76 -23.42 -3.82
N GLN A 241 -6.68 -22.09 -3.91
CA GLN A 241 -5.99 -21.23 -2.96
C GLN A 241 -6.90 -20.08 -2.53
N ALA A 242 -6.91 -19.77 -1.24
CA ALA A 242 -7.69 -18.64 -0.72
C ALA A 242 -7.16 -17.33 -1.29
N ILE A 243 -8.07 -16.40 -1.58
CA ILE A 243 -7.71 -15.01 -1.82
C ILE A 243 -7.33 -14.40 -0.47
N GLU A 244 -6.05 -14.16 -0.24
CA GLU A 244 -5.61 -13.44 0.95
C GLU A 244 -6.05 -11.96 0.87
N LEU A 245 -7.09 -11.62 1.62
CA LEU A 245 -7.45 -10.24 1.92
C LEU A 245 -6.46 -9.71 2.96
N GLN A 246 -5.32 -9.25 2.44
CA GLN A 246 -4.23 -8.81 3.29
C GLN A 246 -4.68 -7.63 4.18
N SER A 247 -4.52 -7.75 5.52
CA SER A 247 -4.73 -6.63 6.45
C SER A 247 -3.89 -5.45 5.98
N ILE A 248 -4.58 -4.36 5.61
CA ILE A 248 -3.97 -3.13 5.10
C ILE A 248 -3.10 -2.47 6.19
N SER A 249 -3.36 -2.76 7.46
CA SER A 249 -2.74 -2.14 8.64
C SER A 249 -1.25 -2.41 8.77
N LYS A 250 -0.77 -3.66 8.69
CA LYS A 250 0.67 -3.97 8.84
C LYS A 250 1.51 -3.63 7.60
N LYS A 251 0.88 -3.24 6.49
CA LYS A 251 1.54 -3.02 5.19
C LYS A 251 1.69 -1.53 4.82
N ARG A 252 0.98 -0.62 5.50
CA ARG A 252 1.13 0.83 5.26
C ARG A 252 2.36 1.38 5.99
N LEU A 253 3.25 2.05 5.27
CA LEU A 253 4.41 2.72 5.87
C LEU A 253 4.01 3.79 6.91
N SER A 254 2.77 4.31 6.87
CA SER A 254 2.25 5.28 7.83
C SER A 254 1.95 4.68 9.21
N SER A 255 1.62 3.40 9.30
CA SER A 255 1.31 2.71 10.56
C SER A 255 2.52 2.12 11.27
N LEU A 256 3.70 2.18 10.65
CA LEU A 256 4.94 1.68 11.23
C LEU A 256 5.61 2.73 12.14
N THR A 257 6.07 2.28 13.30
CA THR A 257 6.88 3.04 14.25
C THR A 257 8.28 3.31 13.69
N LEU A 258 9.05 4.20 14.34
CA LEU A 258 10.43 4.48 13.92
C LEU A 258 11.30 3.22 13.87
N ARG A 259 11.20 2.37 14.90
CA ARG A 259 12.00 1.13 15.00
C ARG A 259 11.65 0.15 13.88
N GLU A 260 10.36 0.01 13.57
CA GLU A 260 9.89 -0.84 12.48
C GLU A 260 10.29 -0.30 11.11
N LEU A 261 10.25 1.03 10.91
CA LEU A 261 10.72 1.67 9.67
C LEU A 261 12.22 1.46 9.44
N ILE A 262 13.04 1.58 10.49
CA ILE A 262 14.48 1.31 10.41
C ILE A 262 14.74 -0.18 10.12
N LYS A 263 14.00 -1.09 10.78
CA LYS A 263 14.10 -2.53 10.51
C LYS A 263 13.65 -2.89 9.09
N LEU A 264 12.63 -2.22 8.56
CA LEU A 264 12.17 -2.41 7.19
C LEU A 264 13.19 -1.90 6.17
N ARG A 265 13.92 -0.83 6.50
CA ARG A 265 15.03 -0.33 5.67
C ARG A 265 16.14 -1.37 5.52
N THR A 266 16.46 -2.13 6.58
CA THR A 266 17.47 -3.19 6.51
C THR A 266 16.96 -4.48 5.90
N GLN A 267 15.64 -4.71 5.89
CA GLN A 267 14.99 -5.90 5.33
C GLN A 267 13.90 -5.51 4.31
N PRO A 268 14.27 -5.04 3.09
CA PRO A 268 13.30 -4.62 2.08
C PRO A 268 12.33 -5.71 1.66
N GLU A 269 12.75 -6.96 1.72
CA GLU A 269 11.97 -8.16 1.35
C GLU A 269 10.66 -8.28 2.12
N LYS A 270 10.61 -7.76 3.35
CA LYS A 270 9.39 -7.77 4.18
C LYS A 270 8.35 -6.74 3.74
N TYR A 271 8.73 -5.81 2.86
CA TYR A 271 7.79 -4.83 2.34
C TYR A 271 7.01 -5.42 1.16
N PRO A 272 5.67 -5.53 1.24
CA PRO A 272 4.87 -6.27 0.26
C PRO A 272 5.01 -5.81 -1.19
N ARG A 273 5.21 -4.51 -1.43
CA ARG A 273 5.43 -4.02 -2.81
C ARG A 273 6.78 -4.47 -3.37
N VAL A 274 7.79 -4.56 -2.51
CA VAL A 274 9.12 -5.07 -2.88
C VAL A 274 9.05 -6.58 -3.01
N GLU A 275 8.45 -7.30 -2.06
CA GLU A 275 8.18 -8.75 -2.12
C GLU A 275 7.48 -9.16 -3.42
N ASN A 276 6.39 -8.48 -3.79
CA ASN A 276 5.69 -8.73 -5.04
C ASN A 276 6.57 -8.46 -6.27
N SER A 277 7.50 -7.50 -6.19
CA SER A 277 8.44 -7.20 -7.27
C SER A 277 9.56 -8.23 -7.34
N ILE A 278 10.01 -8.76 -6.20
CA ILE A 278 10.96 -9.88 -6.09
C ILE A 278 10.34 -11.12 -6.72
N ASN A 279 9.10 -11.48 -6.33
CA ASN A 279 8.40 -12.65 -6.86
C ASN A 279 8.18 -12.55 -8.38
N ARG A 280 7.87 -11.35 -8.89
CA ARG A 280 7.78 -11.10 -10.34
C ARG A 280 9.11 -11.28 -11.06
N LEU A 281 10.21 -10.78 -10.49
CA LEU A 281 11.54 -10.97 -11.07
C LEU A 281 11.93 -12.44 -11.06
N ARG A 282 11.74 -13.12 -9.92
CA ARG A 282 12.00 -14.55 -9.73
C ARG A 282 11.20 -15.40 -10.73
N SER A 283 9.91 -15.14 -10.89
CA SER A 283 9.04 -15.78 -11.88
C SER A 283 9.54 -15.59 -13.32
N ASN A 284 9.96 -14.36 -13.69
CA ASN A 284 10.50 -14.09 -15.02
C ASN A 284 11.85 -14.79 -15.28
N ILE A 285 12.74 -14.85 -14.28
CA ILE A 285 14.02 -15.57 -14.38
C ILE A 285 13.77 -17.08 -14.53
N LYS A 286 12.94 -17.68 -13.65
CA LYS A 286 12.55 -19.09 -13.74
C LYS A 286 11.92 -19.43 -15.08
N ARG A 287 11.05 -18.53 -15.60
CA ARG A 287 10.45 -18.69 -16.93
C ARG A 287 11.51 -18.77 -18.01
N ARG A 288 12.53 -17.92 -17.91
CA ARG A 288 13.59 -17.83 -18.91
C ARG A 288 14.49 -19.05 -18.86
N GLU A 289 14.94 -19.46 -17.68
CA GLU A 289 15.73 -20.68 -17.48
C GLU A 289 15.02 -21.91 -18.03
N PHE A 290 13.72 -22.05 -17.76
CA PHE A 290 12.93 -23.14 -18.31
C PHE A 290 12.90 -23.14 -19.84
N LEU A 291 12.75 -21.97 -20.48
CA LEU A 291 12.79 -21.85 -21.94
C LEU A 291 14.19 -22.13 -22.52
N ASP A 292 15.24 -21.78 -21.79
CA ASP A 292 16.63 -22.04 -22.19
C ASP A 292 16.92 -23.55 -22.12
N SER A 293 16.48 -24.24 -21.06
CA SER A 293 16.59 -25.70 -20.94
C SER A 293 15.78 -26.44 -22.01
N LEU A 294 14.59 -25.96 -22.35
CA LEU A 294 13.80 -26.52 -23.46
C LEU A 294 14.50 -26.38 -24.81
N LYS A 295 15.19 -25.26 -25.01
CA LYS A 295 15.94 -25.02 -26.23
C LYS A 295 17.15 -25.95 -26.32
N GLU A 296 17.90 -26.10 -25.23
CA GLU A 296 19.05 -27.00 -25.17
C GLU A 296 18.63 -28.45 -25.45
N GLN A 297 17.52 -28.90 -24.87
CA GLN A 297 16.96 -30.23 -25.17
C GLN A 297 16.58 -30.35 -26.66
N PHE A 298 15.89 -29.35 -27.22
CA PHE A 298 15.49 -29.35 -28.62
C PHE A 298 16.69 -29.38 -29.58
N ASP A 299 17.76 -28.63 -29.28
CA ASP A 299 18.97 -28.58 -30.11
C ASP A 299 19.72 -29.93 -30.13
N VAL A 300 19.54 -30.77 -29.10
CA VAL A 300 20.14 -32.13 -29.03
C VAL A 300 19.27 -33.19 -29.71
N THR A 301 17.96 -33.17 -29.47
CA THR A 301 17.04 -34.25 -29.91
C THR A 301 16.26 -33.93 -31.17
N ASN A 302 16.20 -32.65 -31.60
CA ASN A 302 15.27 -32.10 -32.61
C ASN A 302 13.78 -32.37 -32.32
N GLN A 303 13.45 -32.82 -31.11
CA GLN A 303 12.08 -33.14 -30.72
C GLN A 303 11.83 -32.88 -29.23
N ILE A 304 10.66 -32.36 -28.91
CA ILE A 304 10.21 -32.19 -27.51
C ILE A 304 9.06 -33.16 -27.26
N GLU A 305 9.21 -34.01 -26.22
CA GLU A 305 8.15 -34.90 -25.77
C GLU A 305 7.40 -34.30 -24.57
N CYS A 306 6.08 -34.27 -24.67
CA CYS A 306 5.18 -33.73 -23.66
C CYS A 306 4.09 -34.75 -23.29
N VAL A 307 3.76 -34.86 -22.01
CA VAL A 307 2.70 -35.76 -21.51
C VAL A 307 1.62 -34.95 -20.82
N THR A 308 0.35 -35.21 -21.16
CA THR A 308 -0.78 -34.58 -20.45
C THR A 308 -0.95 -35.17 -19.06
N VAL A 309 -1.02 -34.32 -18.04
CA VAL A 309 -1.29 -34.74 -16.66
C VAL A 309 -2.62 -35.51 -16.54
N PRO A 310 -3.74 -35.04 -17.14
CA PRO A 310 -4.93 -35.87 -17.28
C PRO A 310 -4.83 -36.80 -18.50
N GLY A 311 -5.01 -38.11 -18.30
CA GLY A 311 -5.20 -39.09 -19.40
C GLY A 311 -3.94 -39.56 -20.14
N GLY A 312 -2.75 -39.09 -19.76
CA GLY A 312 -1.46 -39.68 -20.19
C GLY A 312 -1.17 -39.67 -21.69
N ARG A 313 -1.80 -38.78 -22.47
CA ARG A 313 -1.52 -38.66 -23.91
C ARG A 313 -0.14 -38.06 -24.10
N ARG A 314 0.63 -38.66 -25.00
CA ARG A 314 1.98 -38.21 -25.35
C ARG A 314 1.92 -37.38 -26.62
N PHE A 315 2.68 -36.31 -26.65
CA PHE A 315 2.82 -35.40 -27.78
C PHE A 315 4.30 -35.28 -28.12
N ILE A 316 4.68 -35.73 -29.30
CA ILE A 316 6.04 -35.60 -29.83
C ILE A 316 6.01 -34.45 -30.81
N ILE A 317 6.74 -33.37 -30.51
CA ILE A 317 6.74 -32.15 -31.30
C ILE A 317 8.07 -32.03 -32.01
N GLN A 318 8.03 -32.01 -33.34
CA GLN A 318 9.18 -31.80 -34.23
C GLN A 318 9.01 -30.47 -34.97
N ALA A 319 10.11 -29.73 -35.10
CA ALA A 319 10.12 -28.46 -35.81
C ALA A 319 11.48 -28.20 -36.47
N ASN A 320 11.60 -27.14 -37.25
CA ASN A 320 12.89 -26.72 -37.80
C ASN A 320 13.79 -26.06 -36.74
N ALA A 321 13.19 -25.23 -35.87
CA ALA A 321 13.91 -24.56 -34.80
C ALA A 321 12.95 -24.17 -33.67
N PHE A 322 13.49 -24.02 -32.46
CA PHE A 322 12.74 -23.55 -31.30
C PHE A 322 13.38 -22.26 -30.75
N ARG A 323 12.58 -21.18 -30.63
CA ARG A 323 13.04 -19.89 -30.08
C ARG A 323 11.98 -19.26 -29.17
N ASN A 324 12.36 -18.97 -27.92
CA ASN A 324 11.53 -18.25 -26.95
C ASN A 324 10.11 -18.84 -26.79
N GLY A 325 9.98 -20.16 -26.74
CA GLY A 325 8.68 -20.82 -26.62
C GLY A 325 7.92 -20.98 -27.95
N ARG A 326 8.47 -20.53 -29.08
CA ARG A 326 7.84 -20.65 -30.41
C ARG A 326 8.57 -21.66 -31.28
N PHE A 327 7.80 -22.56 -31.89
CA PHE A 327 8.29 -23.49 -32.90
C PHE A 327 8.28 -22.84 -34.28
N ILE A 328 9.36 -23.02 -35.03
CA ILE A 328 9.55 -22.47 -36.38
C ILE A 328 9.22 -23.56 -37.41
N PRO A 329 8.38 -23.27 -38.43
CA PRO A 329 8.00 -24.21 -39.49
C PRO A 329 9.18 -24.80 -40.29
N PRO A 330 9.00 -26.01 -40.86
CA PRO A 330 7.83 -26.91 -40.74
C PRO A 330 7.66 -27.50 -39.33
N ILE A 331 6.41 -27.64 -38.86
CA ILE A 331 6.08 -28.19 -37.55
C ILE A 331 5.22 -29.44 -37.75
N THR A 332 5.63 -30.55 -37.14
CA THR A 332 4.88 -31.81 -37.13
C THR A 332 4.74 -32.28 -35.69
N ILE A 333 3.49 -32.53 -35.27
CA ILE A 333 3.19 -32.97 -33.92
C ILE A 333 2.49 -34.32 -34.01
N GLU A 334 3.07 -35.35 -33.41
CA GLU A 334 2.44 -36.65 -33.28
C GLU A 334 1.77 -36.78 -31.91
N SER A 335 0.46 -37.02 -31.91
CA SER A 335 -0.31 -37.28 -30.70
C SER A 335 -0.58 -38.77 -30.56
N ILE A 336 -0.06 -39.37 -29.50
CA ILE A 336 -0.21 -40.80 -29.17
C ILE A 336 -1.14 -40.92 -27.96
N ARG A 337 -2.28 -41.58 -28.15
CA ARG A 337 -3.22 -41.89 -27.06
C ARG A 337 -2.74 -43.08 -26.25
N GLY A 338 -3.17 -43.20 -24.99
CA GLY A 338 -2.87 -44.38 -24.15
C GLY A 338 -3.37 -45.73 -24.73
N THR A 339 -4.25 -45.69 -25.72
CA THR A 339 -4.73 -46.85 -26.49
C THR A 339 -3.81 -47.26 -27.65
N GLY A 340 -2.72 -46.52 -27.92
CA GLY A 340 -1.78 -46.78 -29.01
C GLY A 340 -2.13 -46.11 -30.35
N GLU A 341 -3.30 -45.46 -30.47
CA GLU A 341 -3.66 -44.71 -31.67
C GLU A 341 -2.82 -43.43 -31.81
N SER A 342 -2.18 -43.25 -32.98
CA SER A 342 -1.45 -42.03 -33.33
C SER A 342 -2.21 -41.14 -34.32
N SER A 343 -2.18 -39.84 -34.09
CA SER A 343 -2.72 -38.81 -34.99
C SER A 343 -1.69 -37.72 -35.25
N ALA A 344 -1.46 -37.40 -36.52
CA ALA A 344 -0.57 -36.32 -36.94
C ALA A 344 -1.31 -34.98 -36.96
N LEU A 345 -0.72 -33.98 -36.32
CA LEU A 345 -1.17 -32.60 -36.25
C LEU A 345 -0.14 -31.71 -36.94
N VAL A 346 -0.55 -30.96 -37.96
CA VAL A 346 0.32 -30.04 -38.71
C VAL A 346 -0.18 -28.60 -38.53
N PRO A 347 0.36 -27.84 -37.57
CA PRO A 347 0.00 -26.45 -37.34
C PRO A 347 0.82 -25.48 -38.20
N LYS A 348 0.25 -24.33 -38.57
CA LYS A 348 1.05 -23.21 -39.14
C LYS A 348 1.90 -22.52 -38.08
N SER A 349 1.43 -22.47 -36.84
CA SER A 349 2.20 -21.94 -35.71
C SER A 349 1.91 -22.71 -34.43
N ALA A 350 2.96 -23.00 -33.66
CA ALA A 350 2.87 -23.62 -32.35
C ALA A 350 3.69 -22.81 -31.33
N ASN A 351 3.07 -22.50 -30.19
CA ASN A 351 3.68 -21.77 -29.09
C ASN A 351 3.47 -22.51 -27.76
N PHE A 352 4.48 -22.49 -26.90
CA PHE A 352 4.36 -22.88 -25.51
C PHE A 352 4.10 -21.66 -24.62
N LEU A 353 3.03 -21.76 -23.84
CA LEU A 353 2.71 -20.86 -22.75
C LEU A 353 3.10 -21.55 -21.45
N VAL A 354 4.03 -20.96 -20.71
CA VAL A 354 4.50 -21.53 -19.43
C VAL A 354 3.50 -21.18 -18.34
N ASP A 355 2.90 -22.18 -17.72
CA ASP A 355 1.98 -22.01 -16.59
C ASP A 355 2.79 -22.02 -15.29
N GLN A 356 2.82 -20.86 -14.61
CA GLN A 356 3.60 -20.67 -13.39
C GLN A 356 2.71 -20.46 -12.17
N LEU A 357 3.14 -21.02 -11.04
CA LEU A 357 2.60 -20.75 -9.71
C LEU A 357 2.94 -19.33 -9.25
N GLU A 358 2.23 -18.82 -8.24
CA GLU A 358 2.54 -17.50 -7.64
C GLU A 358 3.96 -17.44 -7.03
N THR A 359 4.54 -18.60 -6.68
CA THR A 359 5.93 -18.78 -6.24
C THR A 359 6.95 -18.66 -7.38
N GLY A 360 6.47 -18.55 -8.63
CA GLY A 360 7.27 -18.52 -9.85
C GLY A 360 7.72 -19.89 -10.35
N GLU A 361 7.37 -20.97 -9.66
CA GLU A 361 7.65 -22.34 -10.12
C GLU A 361 6.81 -22.68 -11.35
N VAL A 362 7.42 -23.37 -12.31
CA VAL A 362 6.74 -23.85 -13.51
C VAL A 362 5.98 -25.13 -13.14
N GLU A 363 4.65 -25.11 -13.23
CA GLU A 363 3.81 -26.27 -12.89
C GLU A 363 3.57 -27.14 -14.13
N ALA A 364 3.27 -26.50 -15.25
CA ALA A 364 3.00 -27.14 -16.52
C ALA A 364 3.23 -26.17 -17.69
N VAL A 365 3.07 -26.67 -18.90
CA VAL A 365 3.10 -25.90 -20.13
C VAL A 365 1.79 -26.10 -20.87
N THR A 366 1.24 -25.03 -21.42
CA THR A 366 0.11 -25.08 -22.34
C THR A 366 0.63 -24.94 -23.77
N LEU A 367 0.31 -25.90 -24.63
CA LEU A 367 0.63 -25.85 -26.06
C LEU A 367 -0.52 -25.20 -26.82
N GLN A 368 -0.25 -24.06 -27.45
CA GLN A 368 -1.19 -23.33 -28.27
C GLN A 368 -0.82 -23.49 -29.74
N LEU A 369 -1.75 -24.05 -30.52
CA LEU A 369 -1.60 -24.31 -31.94
C LEU A 369 -2.62 -23.47 -32.72
N LYS A 370 -2.19 -22.86 -33.84
CA LYS A 370 -3.08 -22.13 -34.76
C LYS A 370 -3.03 -22.71 -36.16
N ASP A 371 -4.18 -22.67 -36.83
CA ASP A 371 -4.43 -23.24 -38.16
C ASP A 371 -3.88 -24.67 -38.28
N VAL A 372 -4.50 -25.58 -37.52
CA VAL A 372 -4.05 -26.96 -37.36
C VAL A 372 -4.81 -27.89 -38.29
N ILE A 373 -4.08 -28.65 -39.09
CA ILE A 373 -4.62 -29.78 -39.84
C ILE A 373 -4.53 -31.02 -38.96
N VAL A 374 -5.67 -31.62 -38.62
CA VAL A 374 -5.79 -32.81 -37.79
C VAL A 374 -5.96 -34.04 -38.67
N GLY A 375 -5.08 -35.03 -38.53
CA GLY A 375 -5.15 -36.27 -39.30
C GLY A 375 -4.62 -36.13 -40.73
N PHE A 376 -3.55 -35.35 -40.93
CA PHE A 376 -2.94 -35.12 -42.24
C PHE A 376 -2.66 -36.46 -42.97
N GLY A 377 -3.26 -36.65 -44.14
CA GLY A 377 -3.11 -37.87 -44.94
C GLY A 377 -3.95 -39.09 -44.49
N LYS A 378 -4.88 -38.94 -43.54
CA LYS A 378 -5.84 -39.99 -43.12
C LYS A 378 -7.28 -39.61 -43.53
N VAL A 379 -8.16 -40.61 -43.67
CA VAL A 379 -9.60 -40.39 -43.92
C VAL A 379 -10.22 -39.69 -42.70
N GLY A 380 -10.70 -38.45 -42.87
CA GLY A 380 -11.24 -37.61 -41.78
C GLY A 380 -10.44 -36.34 -41.45
N GLU A 381 -9.59 -35.87 -42.39
CA GLU A 381 -8.84 -34.61 -42.26
C GLU A 381 -9.75 -33.43 -41.89
N ASN A 382 -9.37 -32.69 -40.85
CA ASN A 382 -10.17 -31.57 -40.36
C ASN A 382 -9.26 -30.39 -39.99
N VAL A 383 -9.66 -29.18 -40.41
CA VAL A 383 -8.93 -27.95 -40.14
C VAL A 383 -9.55 -27.25 -38.92
N ARG A 384 -8.73 -26.99 -37.91
CA ARG A 384 -9.13 -26.21 -36.72
C ARG A 384 -8.37 -24.89 -36.69
N GLY A 385 -9.09 -23.79 -36.52
CA GLY A 385 -8.48 -22.45 -36.43
C GLY A 385 -7.56 -22.29 -35.22
N GLU A 386 -7.93 -22.86 -34.08
CA GLU A 386 -7.11 -22.86 -32.87
C GLU A 386 -7.30 -24.15 -32.07
N LEU A 387 -6.20 -24.70 -31.54
CA LEU A 387 -6.22 -25.85 -30.64
C LEU A 387 -5.29 -25.58 -29.46
N VAL A 388 -5.86 -25.54 -28.26
CA VAL A 388 -5.12 -25.32 -27.01
C VAL A 388 -5.08 -26.62 -26.21
N ILE A 389 -3.89 -27.08 -25.87
CA ILE A 389 -3.66 -28.29 -25.08
C ILE A 389 -3.03 -27.88 -23.75
N PRO A 390 -3.82 -27.78 -22.67
CA PRO A 390 -3.33 -27.34 -21.37
C PRO A 390 -2.61 -28.46 -20.61
N SER A 391 -1.86 -28.06 -19.58
CA SER A 391 -1.33 -28.96 -18.54
C SER A 391 -0.43 -30.08 -19.07
N LEU A 392 0.51 -29.73 -19.96
CA LEU A 392 1.55 -30.63 -20.43
C LEU A 392 2.77 -30.58 -19.51
N LYS A 393 3.30 -31.75 -19.15
CA LYS A 393 4.62 -31.88 -18.53
C LYS A 393 5.63 -32.29 -19.60
N VAL A 394 6.75 -31.57 -19.66
CA VAL A 394 7.84 -31.91 -20.58
C VAL A 394 8.68 -33.02 -19.97
N VAL A 395 9.01 -34.04 -20.76
CA VAL A 395 9.85 -35.16 -20.33
C VAL A 395 11.31 -34.71 -20.27
N ASP A 396 12.05 -35.13 -19.24
CA ASP A 396 13.50 -34.89 -19.04
C ASP A 396 13.95 -33.43 -18.86
N VAL A 397 13.05 -32.50 -18.54
CA VAL A 397 13.43 -31.14 -18.11
C VAL A 397 13.32 -31.02 -16.60
N ALA A 398 14.47 -30.95 -15.92
CA ALA A 398 14.50 -30.62 -14.52
C ALA A 398 14.06 -29.16 -14.34
N ILE A 399 12.90 -28.95 -13.71
CA ILE A 399 12.47 -27.62 -13.28
C ILE A 399 13.45 -27.19 -12.19
N GLY A 400 14.36 -26.29 -12.52
CA GLY A 400 15.33 -25.75 -11.59
C GLY A 400 14.61 -25.18 -10.37
N LYS A 401 14.81 -25.80 -9.20
CA LYS A 401 14.47 -25.17 -7.92
C LYS A 401 15.49 -24.07 -7.69
N ILE A 402 15.25 -22.88 -8.27
CA ILE A 402 15.93 -21.68 -7.78
C ILE A 402 15.43 -21.52 -6.34
N ASP A 403 16.32 -21.86 -5.43
CA ASP A 403 16.15 -21.75 -3.99
C ASP A 403 15.92 -20.28 -3.60
N ASP A 404 15.61 -20.05 -2.33
CA ASP A 404 15.24 -18.75 -1.75
C ASP A 404 16.43 -17.74 -1.71
N SER A 405 17.01 -17.48 -2.87
CA SER A 405 18.12 -16.57 -3.13
C SER A 405 17.75 -15.15 -2.74
N SER A 406 18.73 -14.44 -2.17
CA SER A 406 18.53 -13.07 -1.72
C SER A 406 18.19 -12.16 -2.91
N TYR A 407 17.41 -11.11 -2.67
CA TYR A 407 17.02 -10.18 -3.75
C TYR A 407 18.24 -9.54 -4.47
N THR A 408 19.39 -9.44 -3.80
CA THR A 408 20.63 -8.95 -4.41
C THR A 408 21.21 -9.92 -5.43
N GLU A 409 21.14 -11.23 -5.16
CA GLU A 409 21.58 -12.27 -6.09
C GLU A 409 20.63 -12.36 -7.29
N LEU A 410 19.32 -12.17 -7.06
CA LEU A 410 18.33 -12.09 -8.13
C LEU A 410 18.55 -10.87 -9.04
N LEU A 411 18.98 -9.73 -8.48
CA LEU A 411 19.34 -8.57 -9.29
C LEU A 411 20.65 -8.79 -10.06
N ALA A 412 21.65 -9.44 -9.44
CA ALA A 412 22.90 -9.76 -10.11
C ALA A 412 22.70 -10.75 -11.27
N SER A 413 21.87 -11.79 -11.07
CA SER A 413 21.53 -12.75 -12.12
C SER A 413 20.67 -12.13 -13.23
N ALA A 414 19.83 -11.15 -12.90
CA ALA A 414 19.09 -10.37 -13.87
C ALA A 414 19.99 -9.44 -14.70
N ASP A 415 21.00 -8.82 -14.09
CA ASP A 415 21.95 -7.93 -14.79
C ASP A 415 22.88 -8.71 -15.75
N ALA A 416 23.15 -9.99 -15.46
CA ALA A 416 23.91 -10.87 -16.32
C ALA A 416 23.15 -11.31 -17.59
N ARG A 417 21.85 -10.99 -17.68
CA ARG A 417 20.94 -11.42 -18.73
C ARG A 417 20.50 -10.24 -19.59
N ASP A 418 20.52 -10.38 -20.92
CA ASP A 418 20.18 -9.30 -21.87
C ASP A 418 18.69 -9.28 -22.26
N GLU A 419 17.84 -10.07 -21.59
CA GLU A 419 16.43 -10.14 -21.94
C GLU A 419 15.60 -8.95 -21.44
N LYS A 420 14.84 -8.33 -22.36
CA LYS A 420 13.96 -7.18 -22.08
C LYS A 420 12.96 -7.41 -20.94
N ASP A 421 12.37 -8.61 -20.84
CA ASP A 421 11.36 -8.91 -19.81
C ASP A 421 11.98 -9.00 -18.40
N VAL A 422 13.18 -9.57 -18.32
CA VAL A 422 13.96 -9.67 -17.08
C VAL A 422 14.48 -8.30 -16.67
N ALA A 423 15.06 -7.53 -17.62
CA ALA A 423 15.53 -6.17 -17.38
C ALA A 423 14.42 -5.21 -16.91
N LYS A 424 13.21 -5.31 -17.49
CA LYS A 424 12.03 -4.56 -17.04
C LYS A 424 11.63 -4.92 -15.61
N ALA A 425 11.60 -6.22 -15.27
CA ALA A 425 11.27 -6.67 -13.93
C ALA A 425 12.35 -6.25 -12.90
N ALA A 426 13.62 -6.30 -13.26
CA ALA A 426 14.73 -5.84 -12.43
C ALA A 426 14.65 -4.34 -12.17
N THR A 427 14.36 -3.54 -13.21
CA THR A 427 14.15 -2.09 -13.09
C THR A 427 12.95 -1.77 -12.20
N ALA A 428 11.85 -2.54 -12.31
CA ALA A 428 10.69 -2.40 -11.44
C ALA A 428 11.02 -2.71 -9.98
N LEU A 429 11.81 -3.75 -9.72
CA LEU A 429 12.29 -4.09 -8.37
C LEU A 429 13.17 -2.96 -7.80
N ARG A 430 14.16 -2.47 -8.56
CA ARG A 430 15.01 -1.33 -8.15
C ARG A 430 14.17 -0.10 -7.81
N THR A 431 13.23 0.26 -8.69
CA THR A 431 12.31 1.38 -8.46
C THR A 431 11.45 1.19 -7.21
N SER A 432 10.99 -0.04 -6.95
CA SER A 432 10.19 -0.36 -5.76
C SER A 432 10.98 -0.20 -4.45
N ILE A 433 12.27 -0.55 -4.48
CA ILE A 433 13.20 -0.40 -3.34
C ILE A 433 13.50 1.08 -3.11
N ILE A 434 13.82 1.84 -4.16
CA ILE A 434 14.08 3.29 -4.07
C ILE A 434 12.85 4.01 -3.52
N SER A 435 11.67 3.76 -4.11
CA SER A 435 10.41 4.35 -3.67
C SER A 435 10.10 4.02 -2.20
N MET A 436 10.40 2.81 -1.75
CA MET A 436 10.27 2.43 -0.34
C MET A 436 11.22 3.25 0.55
N HIS A 437 12.49 3.36 0.18
CA HIS A 437 13.51 4.12 0.94
C HIS A 437 13.15 5.61 1.02
N ASP A 438 12.74 6.20 -0.09
CA ASP A 438 12.27 7.58 -0.16
C ASP A 438 11.05 7.79 0.74
N ASN A 439 10.11 6.84 0.71
CA ASN A 439 8.94 6.91 1.58
C ASN A 439 9.29 6.82 3.07
N ILE A 440 10.22 5.94 3.44
CA ILE A 440 10.71 5.83 4.81
C ILE A 440 11.39 7.13 5.24
N THR A 441 12.29 7.67 4.41
CA THR A 441 13.08 8.85 4.76
C THR A 441 12.24 10.10 4.84
N GLY A 442 11.32 10.31 3.90
CA GLY A 442 10.36 11.41 3.93
C GLY A 442 9.49 11.37 5.19
N ARG A 443 9.02 10.19 5.61
CA ARG A 443 8.23 10.04 6.84
C ARG A 443 9.03 10.33 8.10
N ILE A 444 10.25 9.80 8.19
CA ILE A 444 11.12 10.05 9.36
C ILE A 444 11.41 11.55 9.47
N GLY A 445 11.84 12.17 8.37
CA GLY A 445 12.12 13.60 8.32
C GLY A 445 10.91 14.45 8.69
N GLN A 446 9.74 14.12 8.13
CA GLN A 446 8.49 14.85 8.43
C GLN A 446 8.10 14.72 9.90
N ARG A 447 8.22 13.52 10.51
CA ARG A 447 7.93 13.31 11.94
C ARG A 447 8.83 14.17 12.82
N TRP A 448 10.13 14.26 12.51
CA TRP A 448 11.06 15.13 13.23
C TRP A 448 10.76 16.61 13.06
N ALA A 449 10.47 17.04 11.82
CA ALA A 449 10.14 18.43 11.54
C ALA A 449 8.86 18.87 12.27
N VAL A 450 7.81 18.05 12.27
CA VAL A 450 6.57 18.29 13.05
C VAL A 450 6.86 18.28 14.55
N SER A 451 7.73 17.39 15.03
CA SER A 451 8.05 17.32 16.46
C SER A 451 8.79 18.54 16.99
N MET A 452 9.64 19.20 16.20
CA MET A 452 10.33 20.45 16.60
C MET A 452 9.42 21.67 16.63
N PHE A 453 8.29 21.60 15.93
CA PHE A 453 7.40 22.71 15.69
C PHE A 453 6.77 23.32 16.97
N PRO A 454 6.31 22.56 17.99
CA PRO A 454 5.72 23.13 19.21
C PRO A 454 6.66 24.09 19.96
N LEU A 455 7.93 23.73 20.12
CA LEU A 455 8.92 24.59 20.78
C LEU A 455 9.04 25.94 20.06
N LEU A 456 9.16 25.93 18.73
CA LEU A 456 9.33 27.14 17.94
C LEU A 456 8.12 28.06 18.05
N VAL A 457 6.91 27.52 17.91
CA VAL A 457 5.70 28.33 17.97
C VAL A 457 5.44 28.86 19.39
N ILE A 458 5.77 28.09 20.44
CA ILE A 458 5.68 28.55 21.83
C ILE A 458 6.67 29.68 22.13
N LEU A 459 7.91 29.55 21.67
CA LEU A 459 8.92 30.61 21.84
C LEU A 459 8.50 31.88 21.11
N LEU A 460 8.02 31.75 19.87
CA LEU A 460 7.52 32.88 19.10
C LEU A 460 6.33 33.54 19.79
N GLY A 461 5.33 32.76 20.24
CA GLY A 461 4.17 33.26 20.97
C GLY A 461 4.54 33.97 22.27
N SER A 462 5.48 33.41 23.03
CA SER A 462 6.00 34.03 24.25
C SER A 462 6.60 35.41 23.98
N LEU A 463 7.42 35.51 22.93
CA LEU A 463 8.10 36.76 22.58
C LEU A 463 7.14 37.82 22.06
N LEU A 464 6.21 37.44 21.20
CA LEU A 464 5.23 38.37 20.65
C LEU A 464 4.24 38.86 21.71
N ALA A 465 3.85 38.00 22.66
CA ALA A 465 2.99 38.36 23.77
C ALA A 465 3.59 39.46 24.66
N VAL A 466 4.88 39.32 25.02
CA VAL A 466 5.59 40.31 25.85
C VAL A 466 5.91 41.58 25.06
N ARG A 467 6.23 41.46 23.77
CA ARG A 467 6.63 42.61 22.93
C ARG A 467 5.46 43.53 22.55
N TYR A 468 4.25 42.98 22.39
CA TYR A 468 3.09 43.71 21.90
C TYR A 468 1.94 43.74 22.92
N PRO A 469 2.14 44.30 24.13
CA PRO A 469 1.09 44.34 25.16
C PRO A 469 -0.09 45.25 24.77
N HIS A 470 0.14 46.29 23.97
CA HIS A 470 -0.90 47.25 23.57
C HIS A 470 -1.79 46.79 22.40
N VAL A 471 -1.46 45.66 21.76
CA VAL A 471 -2.26 45.12 20.63
C VAL A 471 -3.32 44.17 21.19
N MET A 472 -4.46 44.01 20.52
CA MET A 472 -5.46 43.02 20.92
C MET A 472 -4.85 41.60 21.00
N PRO A 473 -5.19 40.79 22.03
CA PRO A 473 -4.58 39.47 22.25
C PRO A 473 -4.69 38.55 21.02
N LEU A 474 -5.87 38.54 20.38
CA LEU A 474 -6.11 37.75 19.17
C LEU A 474 -5.25 38.20 17.98
N GLY A 475 -4.96 39.50 17.89
CA GLY A 475 -4.06 40.06 16.87
C GLY A 475 -2.61 39.64 17.08
N VAL A 476 -2.17 39.53 18.34
CA VAL A 476 -0.84 38.97 18.67
C VAL A 476 -0.78 37.49 18.31
N TYR A 477 -1.82 36.71 18.66
CA TYR A 477 -1.90 35.30 18.28
C TYR A 477 -1.92 35.10 16.77
N ALA A 478 -2.64 35.93 16.00
CA ALA A 478 -2.67 35.84 14.55
C ALA A 478 -1.26 35.96 13.92
N LYS A 479 -0.38 36.81 14.48
CA LYS A 479 1.01 36.96 14.06
C LYS A 479 1.88 35.73 14.35
N VAL A 480 1.47 34.88 15.29
CA VAL A 480 2.11 33.58 15.57
C VAL A 480 1.50 32.50 14.67
N PHE A 481 0.18 32.50 14.55
CA PHE A 481 -0.60 31.45 13.90
C PHE A 481 -0.33 31.38 12.40
N VAL A 482 -0.32 32.52 11.68
CA VAL A 482 -0.16 32.51 10.22
C VAL A 482 1.20 31.94 9.79
N PRO A 483 2.36 32.40 10.32
CA PRO A 483 3.65 31.78 10.01
C PRO A 483 3.72 30.31 10.42
N ALA A 484 3.08 29.94 11.54
CA ALA A 484 3.01 28.57 11.98
C ALA A 484 2.25 27.69 10.96
N VAL A 485 1.06 28.08 10.52
CA VAL A 485 0.31 27.32 9.51
C VAL A 485 1.10 27.17 8.21
N VAL A 486 1.75 28.24 7.74
CA VAL A 486 2.63 28.17 6.56
C VAL A 486 3.77 27.18 6.78
N GLY A 487 4.46 27.25 7.92
CA GLY A 487 5.54 26.32 8.28
C GLY A 487 5.06 24.86 8.30
N LEU A 488 3.88 24.60 8.87
CA LEU A 488 3.27 23.28 8.89
C LEU A 488 2.95 22.78 7.48
N LEU A 489 2.35 23.61 6.62
CA LEU A 489 2.06 23.24 5.23
C LEU A 489 3.34 22.87 4.46
N LEU A 490 4.42 23.63 4.66
CA LEU A 490 5.72 23.37 4.05
C LEU A 490 6.32 22.03 4.53
N ILE A 491 6.19 21.70 5.82
CA ILE A 491 6.63 20.41 6.37
C ILE A 491 5.91 19.24 5.66
N PHE A 492 4.59 19.32 5.51
CA PHE A 492 3.82 18.24 4.87
C PHE A 492 4.03 18.16 3.36
N SER A 493 4.13 19.31 2.69
CA SER A 493 4.41 19.40 1.26
C SER A 493 5.81 18.87 0.94
N GLY A 494 6.84 19.30 1.66
CA GLY A 494 8.20 18.80 1.50
C GLY A 494 8.31 17.30 1.80
N GLY A 495 7.65 16.83 2.87
CA GLY A 495 7.55 15.40 3.17
C GLY A 495 6.85 14.59 2.08
N GLN A 496 5.91 15.18 1.33
CA GLN A 496 5.30 14.54 0.14
C GLN A 496 6.26 14.51 -1.05
N MET A 497 6.96 15.61 -1.34
CA MET A 497 7.95 15.66 -2.42
C MET A 497 9.07 14.63 -2.24
N VAL A 498 9.56 14.42 -1.01
CA VAL A 498 10.53 13.35 -0.73
C VAL A 498 9.94 11.97 -1.06
N ARG A 499 8.67 11.72 -0.74
CA ARG A 499 7.98 10.45 -1.04
C ARG A 499 7.77 10.22 -2.54
N ASP A 500 7.74 11.29 -3.34
CA ASP A 500 7.57 11.29 -4.79
C ASP A 500 8.92 11.23 -5.54
N GLY A 501 10.04 11.05 -4.82
CA GLY A 501 11.38 10.89 -5.39
C GLY A 501 12.20 12.18 -5.51
N GLN A 502 11.65 13.33 -5.12
CA GLN A 502 12.35 14.62 -5.11
C GLN A 502 13.03 14.86 -3.77
N TYR A 503 14.08 14.09 -3.49
CA TYR A 503 14.71 14.04 -2.17
C TYR A 503 15.21 15.42 -1.69
N PHE A 504 16.09 16.07 -2.46
CA PHE A 504 16.77 17.29 -2.01
C PHE A 504 15.81 18.48 -1.87
N SER A 505 15.00 18.76 -2.90
CA SER A 505 14.04 19.86 -2.86
C SER A 505 12.96 19.63 -1.79
N GLY A 506 12.47 18.40 -1.67
CA GLY A 506 11.49 18.04 -0.65
C GLY A 506 12.04 18.19 0.77
N PHE A 507 13.28 17.74 1.03
CA PHE A 507 13.90 17.87 2.35
C PHE A 507 14.15 19.33 2.72
N THR A 508 14.68 20.14 1.80
CA THR A 508 14.88 21.58 2.04
C THR A 508 13.55 22.28 2.31
N LEU A 509 12.52 22.03 1.49
CA LEU A 509 11.19 22.61 1.68
C LEU A 509 10.56 22.22 3.03
N MET A 510 10.77 20.97 3.45
CA MET A 510 10.24 20.48 4.72
C MET A 510 10.83 21.22 5.92
N TRP A 511 12.12 21.60 5.88
CA TRP A 511 12.79 22.27 7.00
C TRP A 511 12.74 23.80 6.93
N ILE A 512 12.48 24.39 5.75
CA ILE A 512 12.48 25.84 5.58
C ILE A 512 11.44 26.54 6.46
N GLY A 513 10.31 25.89 6.74
CA GLY A 513 9.29 26.41 7.65
C GLY A 513 9.81 26.56 9.09
N ASN A 514 10.48 25.53 9.61
CA ASN A 514 11.10 25.57 10.94
C ASN A 514 12.25 26.59 10.99
N PHE A 515 13.08 26.63 9.95
CA PHE A 515 14.15 27.62 9.85
C PHE A 515 13.60 29.06 9.84
N GLY A 516 12.53 29.31 9.07
CA GLY A 516 11.83 30.59 9.04
C GLY A 516 11.34 31.01 10.43
N LEU A 517 10.73 30.09 11.19
CA LEU A 517 10.30 30.37 12.58
C LEU A 517 11.49 30.70 13.49
N VAL A 518 12.62 29.99 13.37
CA VAL A 518 13.85 30.29 14.13
C VAL A 518 14.35 31.69 13.81
N VAL A 519 14.40 32.08 12.53
CA VAL A 519 14.80 33.44 12.12
C VAL A 519 13.85 34.49 12.71
N PHE A 520 12.54 34.24 12.69
CA PHE A 520 11.54 35.13 13.31
C PHE A 520 11.74 35.26 14.82
N ILE A 521 12.00 34.15 15.52
CA ILE A 521 12.30 34.14 16.96
C ILE A 521 13.54 35.01 17.24
N ILE A 522 14.65 34.79 16.52
CA ILE A 522 15.90 35.53 16.70
C ILE A 522 15.69 37.02 16.43
N PHE A 523 14.97 37.37 15.36
CA PHE A 523 14.65 38.75 15.02
C PHE A 523 13.87 39.46 16.14
N HIS A 524 12.80 38.83 16.65
CA HIS A 524 11.99 39.40 17.72
C HIS A 524 12.71 39.41 19.07
N TRP A 525 13.55 38.42 19.34
CA TRP A 525 14.43 38.36 20.50
C TRP A 525 15.41 39.53 20.54
N ASN A 526 16.12 39.77 19.44
CA ASN A 526 17.11 40.85 19.36
C ASN A 526 16.47 42.22 19.56
N ARG A 527 15.26 42.42 19.03
CA ARG A 527 14.52 43.67 19.25
C ARG A 527 13.92 43.79 20.65
N LEU A 528 13.66 42.70 21.37
CA LEU A 528 13.20 42.76 22.77
C LEU A 528 14.37 43.10 23.71
N ARG A 529 15.59 42.68 23.38
CA ARG A 529 16.79 43.03 24.17
C ARG A 529 17.18 44.50 24.09
N GLN A 530 16.77 45.18 23.02
CA GLN A 530 17.07 46.60 22.77
C GLN A 530 16.08 47.56 23.43
N THR A 531 14.92 47.06 23.86
CA THR A 531 13.90 47.78 24.63
C THR A 531 14.06 47.49 26.10
#